data_AF-A0A6C0HU01-F1
#
_entry.id   AF-A0A6C0HU01-F1
#
_cell.length_a   1.000
_cell.length_b   1.000
_cell.length_c   1.000
_cell.angle_alpha   90.00
_cell.angle_beta   90.00
_cell.angle_gamma   90.00
#
_symmetry.space_group_name_H-M   'P 1'
#
loop_
_entity.id
_entity.type
_entity.pdbx_description
1 polymer ?
#
loop_
_entity_poly.entity_id
_entity_poly.type
_entity_poly.pdbx_seq_one_letter_code
_entity_poly.pdbx_strand_id
1 'polypeptide(L)'
;MSTCSSGTSGCPQLTKFLPFSNNTVFTDNSINIVSPINNVVNSVGSYIITSSSYFDNTTQAFNAFNNDNTFWKSNTSENYFYYPNVNVKDQSKYKYTTTPYSVSNNIDTSIKSISNYQGGSYPSQFQQYYFQTLIHSKTTQIKPIDGEWLQIQLPNPIILASYSISTPLDDNLHYFPAKFTVVGSNDGSNWTIVDSSDNTTVSISDVPRITPTNTSITFSIKNNSNKYSYYRLILEAMQNNVSCVRITQWSLIGTIPVESFVGSINNQYSYQNIYPSLNTFSNFAISESMISLEKSKDSINNHYYDDKDYNKIYAGILFSILGGALVYIFLKSKK
;
A
#
# COMPACT_ATOMS: atom_id res chain seq x y z
N MET A 1 15.39 -18.40 -10.22
CA MET A 1 15.41 -17.25 -9.29
C MET A 1 16.86 -16.97 -8.94
N SER A 2 17.36 -15.75 -9.12
CA SER A 2 18.72 -15.39 -8.72
C SER A 2 18.78 -15.12 -7.22
N THR A 3 19.74 -15.72 -6.54
CA THR A 3 19.95 -15.55 -5.09
C THR A 3 20.66 -14.23 -4.81
N CYS A 4 19.88 -13.17 -4.60
CA CYS A 4 20.36 -11.89 -4.08
C CYS A 4 20.83 -12.07 -2.63
N SER A 5 22.13 -11.94 -2.36
CA SER A 5 22.67 -11.96 -1.00
C SER A 5 22.34 -10.66 -0.26
N SER A 6 21.97 -10.77 1.02
CA SER A 6 21.67 -9.62 1.88
C SER A 6 22.92 -8.76 2.10
N GLY A 7 22.86 -7.47 1.74
CA GLY A 7 23.91 -6.48 2.00
C GLY A 7 24.42 -5.71 0.77
N THR A 8 24.03 -6.08 -0.45
CA THR A 8 24.38 -5.33 -1.66
C THR A 8 23.31 -4.30 -2.05
N SER A 9 23.75 -3.12 -2.48
CA SER A 9 22.88 -2.07 -3.01
C SER A 9 22.21 -2.53 -4.31
N GLY A 10 20.88 -2.69 -4.29
CA GLY A 10 20.07 -3.06 -5.47
C GLY A 10 19.26 -4.35 -5.30
N CYS A 11 19.56 -5.18 -4.30
CA CYS A 11 18.71 -6.33 -3.95
C CYS A 11 17.45 -5.89 -3.17
N PRO A 12 16.22 -6.32 -3.53
CA PRO A 12 15.01 -5.97 -2.79
C PRO A 12 15.10 -6.39 -1.31
N GLN A 13 15.12 -5.43 -0.39
CA GLN A 13 15.11 -5.69 1.05
C GLN A 13 13.69 -5.72 1.61
N LEU A 14 13.43 -6.69 2.48
CA LEU A 14 12.16 -6.78 3.20
C LEU A 14 12.03 -5.59 4.16
N THR A 15 10.99 -4.80 3.97
CA THR A 15 10.80 -3.49 4.63
C THR A 15 9.44 -3.44 5.32
N LYS A 16 9.39 -3.00 6.59
CA LYS A 16 8.14 -2.61 7.25
C LYS A 16 7.75 -1.21 6.75
N PHE A 17 6.63 -1.10 6.05
CA PHE A 17 6.10 0.17 5.56
C PHE A 17 5.21 0.83 6.62
N LEU A 18 4.39 0.04 7.31
CA LEU A 18 3.42 0.52 8.30
C LEU A 18 3.30 -0.43 9.50
N PRO A 19 3.00 0.07 10.72
CA PRO A 19 3.27 1.45 11.15
C PRO A 19 4.73 1.86 10.88
N PHE A 20 4.98 3.15 10.73
CA PHE A 20 6.33 3.65 10.47
C PHE A 20 7.33 3.20 11.55
N SER A 21 8.61 3.10 11.17
CA SER A 21 9.70 2.56 12.01
C SER A 21 10.57 3.66 12.64
N ASN A 22 10.05 4.89 12.67
CA ASN A 22 10.53 6.06 13.36
C ASN A 22 9.36 6.67 14.17
N ASN A 23 9.54 7.87 14.73
CA ASN A 23 8.48 8.56 15.50
C ASN A 23 7.40 9.24 14.62
N THR A 24 7.28 8.89 13.33
CA THR A 24 6.20 9.42 12.48
C THR A 24 4.90 8.66 12.78
N VAL A 25 3.83 9.41 13.04
CA VAL A 25 2.48 8.89 13.28
C VAL A 25 1.48 9.64 12.41
N PHE A 26 0.34 9.03 12.14
CA PHE A 26 -0.82 9.68 11.55
C PHE A 26 -1.60 10.43 12.64
N THR A 27 -1.92 11.70 12.39
CA THR A 27 -2.92 12.49 13.14
C THR A 27 -4.29 12.50 12.45
N ASP A 28 -4.31 12.11 11.18
CA ASP A 28 -5.41 12.23 10.23
C ASP A 28 -5.36 11.06 9.24
N ASN A 29 -6.43 10.89 8.45
CA ASN A 29 -6.49 9.83 7.43
C ASN A 29 -5.59 10.08 6.19
N SER A 30 -4.63 11.01 6.26
CA SER A 30 -3.56 11.14 5.27
C SER A 30 -2.30 11.76 5.88
N ILE A 31 -1.13 11.43 5.32
CA ILE A 31 0.15 12.08 5.63
C ILE A 31 1.02 12.11 4.37
N ASN A 32 1.78 13.18 4.17
CA ASN A 32 2.75 13.27 3.06
C ASN A 32 4.17 13.24 3.63
N ILE A 33 4.89 12.15 3.35
CA ILE A 33 6.26 11.94 3.81
C ILE A 33 7.22 12.63 2.84
N VAL A 34 7.92 13.66 3.30
CA VAL A 34 8.83 14.47 2.47
C VAL A 34 10.29 14.00 2.46
N SER A 35 10.67 13.11 3.39
CA SER A 35 12.04 12.62 3.58
C SER A 35 12.06 11.10 3.80
N PRO A 36 13.07 10.37 3.29
CA PRO A 36 13.15 8.91 3.43
C PRO A 36 13.15 8.42 4.89
N ILE A 37 12.14 7.65 5.27
CA ILE A 37 12.08 6.99 6.58
C ILE A 37 13.09 5.84 6.58
N ASN A 38 14.02 5.84 7.55
CA ASN A 38 15.07 4.84 7.72
C ASN A 38 15.85 4.52 6.41
N ASN A 39 16.16 5.57 5.63
CA ASN A 39 16.83 5.53 4.33
C ASN A 39 16.06 4.83 3.20
N VAL A 40 14.80 4.42 3.42
CA VAL A 40 13.93 3.84 2.38
C VAL A 40 13.37 4.98 1.52
N VAL A 41 14.05 5.34 0.43
CA VAL A 41 13.64 6.47 -0.45
C VAL A 41 12.19 6.32 -0.95
N ASN A 42 11.75 5.09 -1.23
CA ASN A 42 10.40 4.79 -1.69
C ASN A 42 9.29 4.92 -0.62
N SER A 43 9.63 5.39 0.60
CA SER A 43 8.67 5.85 1.61
C SER A 43 8.27 7.32 1.45
N VAL A 44 8.90 8.08 0.54
CA VAL A 44 8.53 9.46 0.23
C VAL A 44 7.23 9.50 -0.59
N GLY A 45 6.34 10.44 -0.24
CA GLY A 45 5.06 10.71 -0.91
C GLY A 45 3.84 10.60 0.00
N SER A 46 2.66 10.71 -0.61
CA SER A 46 1.36 10.65 0.08
C SER A 46 0.94 9.23 0.46
N TYR A 47 0.59 9.05 1.73
CA TYR A 47 -0.17 7.91 2.25
C TYR A 47 -1.60 8.37 2.52
N ILE A 48 -2.59 7.61 2.06
CA ILE A 48 -4.03 7.96 2.21
C ILE A 48 -4.78 6.76 2.77
N ILE A 49 -5.47 6.95 3.88
CA ILE A 49 -6.20 5.92 4.63
C ILE A 49 -7.69 6.12 4.42
N THR A 50 -8.42 5.01 4.25
CA THR A 50 -9.88 5.01 4.13
C THR A 50 -10.46 3.78 4.84
N SER A 51 -11.75 3.81 5.16
CA SER A 51 -12.49 2.69 5.72
C SER A 51 -13.92 2.67 5.21
N SER A 52 -14.61 1.53 5.33
CA SER A 52 -16.06 1.42 5.13
C SER A 52 -16.84 2.38 6.02
N SER A 53 -16.43 2.45 7.28
CA SER A 53 -17.06 3.21 8.35
C SER A 53 -16.07 3.47 9.47
N TYR A 54 -16.36 4.45 10.30
CA TYR A 54 -15.76 4.54 11.63
C TYR A 54 -16.80 5.10 12.60
N PHE A 55 -16.66 4.75 13.88
CA PHE A 55 -17.68 5.05 14.90
C PHE A 55 -17.65 6.51 15.33
N ASP A 56 -16.49 7.08 15.66
CA ASP A 56 -16.35 8.49 16.03
C ASP A 56 -14.96 9.07 15.73
N ASN A 57 -14.78 10.38 15.98
CA ASN A 57 -13.53 11.09 15.75
C ASN A 57 -12.33 10.56 16.57
N THR A 58 -12.56 9.76 17.63
CA THR A 58 -11.50 9.15 18.46
C THR A 58 -11.08 7.76 17.97
N THR A 59 -11.91 7.13 17.13
CA THR A 59 -11.78 5.75 16.67
C THR A 59 -11.62 5.64 15.15
N GLN A 60 -10.96 6.64 14.56
CA GLN A 60 -10.76 6.78 13.11
C GLN A 60 -9.84 5.70 12.51
N ALA A 61 -9.92 5.55 11.18
CA ALA A 61 -9.16 4.54 10.44
C ALA A 61 -7.64 4.67 10.59
N PHE A 62 -7.10 5.88 10.73
CA PHE A 62 -5.66 6.10 10.85
C PHE A 62 -5.02 5.51 12.12
N ASN A 63 -5.79 5.40 13.21
CA ASN A 63 -5.34 4.78 14.47
C ASN A 63 -4.71 3.40 14.23
N ALA A 64 -5.33 2.60 13.36
CA ALA A 64 -4.89 1.25 13.00
C ALA A 64 -3.55 1.19 12.22
N PHE A 65 -2.92 2.32 11.94
CA PHE A 65 -1.61 2.40 11.29
C PHE A 65 -0.55 3.13 12.15
N ASN A 66 -0.88 3.48 13.39
CA ASN A 66 0.07 3.97 14.39
C ASN A 66 0.68 2.81 15.20
N ASN A 67 1.70 3.11 16.01
CA ASN A 67 2.40 2.13 16.86
C ASN A 67 2.10 2.40 18.34
N ASP A 68 0.81 2.53 18.67
CA ASP A 68 0.29 2.81 20.01
C ASP A 68 -0.96 1.94 20.31
N ASN A 69 -1.73 2.30 21.34
CA ASN A 69 -2.90 1.53 21.80
C ASN A 69 -4.25 2.11 21.32
N THR A 70 -4.25 3.12 20.43
CA THR A 70 -5.48 3.56 19.74
C THR A 70 -5.98 2.48 18.78
N PHE A 71 -7.22 2.60 18.31
CA PHE A 71 -7.78 1.64 17.36
C PHE A 71 -8.81 2.28 16.43
N TRP A 72 -8.90 1.75 15.21
CA TRP A 72 -10.06 1.96 14.35
C TRP A 72 -11.24 1.14 14.90
N LYS A 73 -12.44 1.73 14.97
CA LYS A 73 -13.70 1.03 15.29
C LYS A 73 -14.71 1.24 14.17
N SER A 74 -15.28 0.18 13.59
CA SER A 74 -16.37 0.29 12.61
C SER A 74 -17.64 0.86 13.26
N ASN A 75 -18.51 1.51 12.49
CA ASN A 75 -19.76 2.06 13.03
C ASN A 75 -20.78 0.94 13.40
N THR A 76 -21.80 1.28 14.18
CA THR A 76 -22.90 0.40 14.65
C THR A 76 -24.23 1.16 14.64
N SER A 77 -25.35 0.45 14.76
CA SER A 77 -26.68 1.05 14.89
C SER A 77 -26.89 1.87 16.17
N GLU A 78 -25.97 1.80 17.12
CA GLU A 78 -25.95 2.62 18.33
C GLU A 78 -25.58 4.08 18.00
N ASN A 79 -24.73 4.30 16.99
CA ASN A 79 -24.30 5.62 16.55
C ASN A 79 -24.92 5.98 15.19
N TYR A 80 -26.25 6.12 15.25
CA TYR A 80 -27.19 6.39 14.17
C TYR A 80 -26.92 7.69 13.37
N PHE A 81 -25.97 8.55 13.78
CA PHE A 81 -25.76 9.89 13.21
C PHE A 81 -24.38 10.13 12.58
N TYR A 82 -23.44 9.17 12.64
CA TYR A 82 -22.08 9.37 12.17
C TYR A 82 -21.85 8.83 10.74
N TYR A 83 -21.31 9.65 9.84
CA TYR A 83 -21.10 9.32 8.42
C TYR A 83 -19.65 9.56 7.95
N PRO A 84 -18.99 8.57 7.29
CA PRO A 84 -17.59 8.66 6.88
C PRO A 84 -17.40 9.36 5.52
N ASN A 85 -17.45 10.70 5.49
CA ASN A 85 -16.99 11.56 4.38
C ASN A 85 -17.46 11.19 2.94
N VAL A 86 -18.61 10.54 2.79
CA VAL A 86 -19.22 10.27 1.49
C VAL A 86 -19.94 11.51 0.96
N ASN A 87 -19.41 12.09 -0.12
CA ASN A 87 -20.09 13.11 -0.95
C ASN A 87 -21.25 12.54 -1.78
N VAL A 88 -22.03 11.63 -1.18
CA VAL A 88 -23.23 11.03 -1.79
C VAL A 88 -24.44 11.89 -1.44
N LYS A 89 -25.24 12.25 -2.46
CA LYS A 89 -26.44 13.11 -2.33
C LYS A 89 -27.60 12.48 -1.53
N ASP A 90 -27.35 11.36 -0.87
CA ASP A 90 -28.33 10.57 -0.12
C ASP A 90 -27.61 9.84 1.02
N GLN A 91 -27.47 10.55 2.15
CA GLN A 91 -26.81 10.04 3.35
C GLN A 91 -27.62 8.93 4.04
N SER A 92 -28.93 8.82 3.76
CA SER A 92 -29.80 7.81 4.39
C SER A 92 -29.34 6.37 4.12
N LYS A 93 -28.65 6.17 2.99
CA LYS A 93 -28.13 4.88 2.49
C LYS A 93 -26.95 4.30 3.27
N TYR A 94 -26.32 5.09 4.13
CA TYR A 94 -25.19 4.67 4.96
C TYR A 94 -25.50 4.79 6.46
N LYS A 95 -26.77 5.00 6.81
CA LYS A 95 -27.21 5.09 8.20
C LYS A 95 -27.33 3.70 8.81
N TYR A 96 -26.60 3.43 9.88
CA TYR A 96 -26.68 2.15 10.59
C TYR A 96 -28.01 2.00 11.33
N THR A 97 -28.86 1.14 10.78
CA THR A 97 -30.13 0.65 11.33
C THR A 97 -29.98 -0.70 12.03
N THR A 98 -28.92 -1.44 11.69
CA THR A 98 -28.52 -2.74 12.23
C THR A 98 -27.02 -2.70 12.57
N THR A 99 -26.55 -3.56 13.47
CA THR A 99 -25.12 -3.78 13.68
C THR A 99 -24.53 -4.55 12.49
N PRO A 100 -23.30 -4.24 12.02
CA PRO A 100 -22.69 -4.93 10.87
C PRO A 100 -22.37 -6.40 11.15
N TYR A 101 -22.37 -6.80 12.41
CA TYR A 101 -22.25 -8.18 12.89
C TYR A 101 -23.26 -8.42 14.02
N SER A 102 -23.76 -9.66 14.14
CA SER A 102 -24.73 -10.09 15.14
C SER A 102 -24.13 -10.34 16.52
N VAL A 103 -24.90 -10.02 17.55
CA VAL A 103 -24.63 -10.35 18.95
C VAL A 103 -25.63 -11.43 19.39
N SER A 104 -25.12 -12.54 19.93
CA SER A 104 -25.93 -13.65 20.45
C SER A 104 -26.02 -13.55 21.97
N ASN A 105 -27.21 -13.23 22.48
CA ASN A 105 -27.48 -13.24 23.92
C ASN A 105 -27.40 -14.67 24.52
N ASN A 106 -27.40 -15.72 23.70
CA ASN A 106 -27.07 -17.07 24.13
C ASN A 106 -25.55 -17.20 24.29
N ILE A 107 -25.10 -17.19 25.54
CA ILE A 107 -23.70 -17.43 25.95
C ILE A 107 -23.42 -18.95 25.93
N ASP A 108 -23.57 -19.57 24.76
CA ASP A 108 -23.05 -20.92 24.53
C ASP A 108 -21.59 -20.81 24.05
N THR A 109 -20.67 -20.86 25.01
CA THR A 109 -19.22 -20.81 24.76
C THR A 109 -18.67 -22.11 24.16
N SER A 110 -19.47 -23.16 24.00
CA SER A 110 -19.04 -24.40 23.36
C SER A 110 -19.16 -24.36 21.83
N ILE A 111 -20.04 -23.52 21.28
CA ILE A 111 -20.22 -23.37 19.84
C ILE A 111 -19.27 -22.29 19.31
N LYS A 112 -18.39 -22.68 18.38
CA LYS A 112 -17.59 -21.76 17.53
C LYS A 112 -18.49 -21.03 16.50
N SER A 113 -19.61 -20.43 16.93
CA SER A 113 -20.44 -19.63 16.03
C SER A 113 -19.75 -18.31 15.71
N ILE A 114 -19.98 -17.86 14.48
CA ILE A 114 -19.28 -16.77 13.83
C ILE A 114 -20.35 -15.86 13.25
N SER A 115 -20.27 -14.56 13.54
CA SER A 115 -21.09 -13.60 12.82
C SER A 115 -20.42 -13.28 11.50
N ASN A 116 -20.96 -13.82 10.41
CA ASN A 116 -20.74 -13.25 9.09
C ASN A 116 -21.19 -11.77 9.08
N TYR A 117 -20.61 -10.98 8.19
CA TYR A 117 -21.04 -9.60 7.95
C TYR A 117 -22.49 -9.56 7.43
N GLN A 118 -23.31 -8.68 8.02
CA GLN A 118 -24.75 -8.58 7.76
C GLN A 118 -25.22 -7.18 7.33
N GLY A 119 -24.30 -6.31 6.87
CA GLY A 119 -24.67 -5.00 6.34
C GLY A 119 -24.84 -3.89 7.38
N GLY A 120 -24.55 -2.67 6.96
CA GLY A 120 -24.51 -1.46 7.80
C GLY A 120 -25.58 -0.42 7.47
N SER A 121 -26.56 -0.71 6.60
CA SER A 121 -27.73 0.16 6.42
C SER A 121 -28.92 -0.57 5.80
N TYR A 122 -30.12 -0.15 6.21
CA TYR A 122 -31.41 -0.71 5.80
C TYR A 122 -32.43 0.42 5.61
N PRO A 123 -32.29 1.25 4.55
CA PRO A 123 -33.18 2.39 4.29
C PRO A 123 -34.66 2.00 4.09
N SER A 124 -34.95 0.73 3.78
CA SER A 124 -36.31 0.20 3.71
C SER A 124 -36.32 -1.32 3.90
N GLN A 125 -37.51 -1.89 4.16
CA GLN A 125 -37.72 -3.34 4.33
C GLN A 125 -37.36 -4.21 3.10
N PHE A 126 -36.94 -3.60 1.98
CA PHE A 126 -36.61 -4.27 0.73
C PHE A 126 -35.22 -3.90 0.19
N GLN A 127 -34.41 -3.15 0.94
CA GLN A 127 -33.07 -2.74 0.51
C GLN A 127 -32.09 -2.69 1.67
N GLN A 128 -31.08 -3.57 1.60
CA GLN A 128 -29.98 -3.69 2.55
C GLN A 128 -28.69 -3.29 1.83
N TYR A 129 -27.90 -2.40 2.44
CA TYR A 129 -26.60 -1.99 1.89
C TYR A 129 -25.45 -2.67 2.64
N TYR A 130 -24.61 -3.32 1.83
CA TYR A 130 -23.40 -4.02 2.22
C TYR A 130 -22.19 -3.22 1.74
N PHE A 131 -21.13 -3.15 2.55
CA PHE A 131 -19.83 -2.71 2.04
C PHE A 131 -19.23 -3.83 1.19
N GLN A 132 -19.25 -3.63 -0.13
CA GLN A 132 -18.76 -4.60 -1.09
C GLN A 132 -17.43 -4.19 -1.70
N THR A 133 -16.53 -5.14 -1.84
CA THR A 133 -15.31 -5.01 -2.64
C THR A 133 -15.41 -5.94 -3.85
N LEU A 134 -15.31 -5.38 -5.06
CA LEU A 134 -15.50 -6.12 -6.32
C LEU A 134 -14.19 -6.78 -6.77
N ILE A 135 -14.08 -8.08 -6.50
CA ILE A 135 -12.91 -8.88 -6.86
C ILE A 135 -12.95 -9.23 -8.34
N HIS A 136 -11.88 -8.86 -9.03
CA HIS A 136 -11.63 -9.22 -10.41
C HIS A 136 -10.73 -10.46 -10.44
N SER A 137 -11.32 -11.58 -10.89
CA SER A 137 -10.59 -12.83 -11.13
C SER A 137 -9.84 -12.78 -12.48
N LYS A 138 -8.93 -13.73 -12.71
CA LYS A 138 -8.40 -14.01 -14.06
C LYS A 138 -9.46 -14.63 -14.98
N THR A 139 -10.51 -15.21 -14.41
CA THR A 139 -11.78 -15.47 -15.11
C THR A 139 -12.62 -14.21 -15.11
N THR A 140 -13.39 -13.94 -16.16
CA THR A 140 -14.15 -12.69 -16.38
C THR A 140 -15.33 -12.46 -15.42
N GLN A 141 -15.48 -13.28 -14.37
CA GLN A 141 -16.51 -13.14 -13.36
C GLN A 141 -16.03 -12.23 -12.23
N ILE A 142 -16.67 -11.07 -12.10
CA ILE A 142 -16.54 -10.22 -10.91
C ILE A 142 -17.27 -10.92 -9.76
N LYS A 143 -16.64 -11.01 -8.59
CA LYS A 143 -17.24 -11.54 -7.36
C LYS A 143 -17.19 -10.47 -6.26
N PRO A 144 -18.32 -10.07 -5.64
CA PRO A 144 -18.28 -9.26 -4.44
C PRO A 144 -17.73 -10.07 -3.25
N ILE A 145 -16.99 -9.40 -2.38
CA ILE A 145 -16.79 -9.79 -0.99
C ILE A 145 -17.43 -8.71 -0.12
N ASP A 146 -18.37 -9.11 0.72
CA ASP A 146 -19.07 -8.26 1.68
C ASP A 146 -18.31 -8.21 3.02
N GLY A 147 -18.12 -7.01 3.58
CA GLY A 147 -17.47 -6.82 4.87
C GLY A 147 -17.16 -5.36 5.17
N GLU A 148 -17.11 -4.98 6.45
CA GLU A 148 -16.40 -3.75 6.84
C GLU A 148 -14.94 -3.83 6.35
N TRP A 149 -14.32 -2.70 6.02
CA TRP A 149 -12.96 -2.72 5.47
C TRP A 149 -12.11 -1.55 5.93
N LEU A 150 -10.81 -1.80 6.00
CA LEU A 150 -9.75 -0.83 6.26
C LEU A 150 -8.81 -0.81 5.05
N GLN A 151 -8.43 0.37 4.57
CA GLN A 151 -7.64 0.53 3.35
C GLN A 151 -6.53 1.56 3.54
N ILE A 152 -5.38 1.25 2.94
CA ILE A 152 -4.24 2.16 2.76
C ILE A 152 -3.89 2.28 1.28
N GLN A 153 -3.68 3.51 0.83
CA GLN A 153 -2.90 3.84 -0.36
C GLN A 153 -1.48 4.20 0.07
N LEU A 154 -0.49 3.56 -0.55
CA LEU A 154 0.94 3.80 -0.41
C LEU A 154 1.42 4.72 -1.56
N PRO A 155 2.49 5.51 -1.38
CA PRO A 155 3.02 6.39 -2.42
C PRO A 155 3.67 5.63 -3.58
N ASN A 156 4.13 4.40 -3.34
CA ASN A 156 4.78 3.53 -4.32
C ASN A 156 4.19 2.11 -4.24
N PRO A 157 3.99 1.39 -5.37
CA PRO A 157 3.52 0.01 -5.35
C PRO A 157 4.56 -0.92 -4.71
N ILE A 158 4.13 -1.72 -3.73
CA ILE A 158 4.98 -2.74 -3.08
C ILE A 158 4.51 -4.14 -3.46
N ILE A 159 5.40 -5.13 -3.35
CA ILE A 159 5.02 -6.54 -3.26
C ILE A 159 4.92 -6.88 -1.77
N LEU A 160 3.69 -6.96 -1.25
CA LEU A 160 3.42 -7.38 0.12
C LEU A 160 3.87 -8.84 0.32
N ALA A 161 4.65 -9.10 1.36
CA ALA A 161 5.23 -10.41 1.68
C ALA A 161 4.73 -10.93 3.04
N SER A 162 4.43 -10.03 3.98
CA SER A 162 3.66 -10.36 5.18
C SER A 162 2.89 -9.15 5.68
N TYR A 163 1.88 -9.40 6.51
CA TYR A 163 1.18 -8.39 7.28
C TYR A 163 0.93 -8.91 8.69
N SER A 164 0.62 -8.02 9.62
CA SER A 164 0.21 -8.42 10.97
C SER A 164 -1.01 -7.64 11.44
N ILE A 165 -1.88 -8.28 12.22
CA ILE A 165 -3.10 -7.68 12.76
C ILE A 165 -3.09 -7.78 14.28
N SER A 166 -3.30 -6.67 14.99
CA SER A 166 -3.68 -6.67 16.40
C SER A 166 -5.01 -5.95 16.61
N THR A 167 -5.70 -6.32 17.67
CA THR A 167 -7.00 -5.79 18.08
C THR A 167 -6.97 -5.45 19.57
N PRO A 168 -7.88 -4.60 20.08
CA PRO A 168 -7.92 -4.30 21.51
C PRO A 168 -8.08 -5.56 22.37
N LEU A 169 -7.41 -5.56 23.52
CA LEU A 169 -7.59 -6.57 24.57
C LEU A 169 -8.87 -6.26 25.38
N ASP A 170 -9.61 -7.30 25.74
CA ASP A 170 -10.90 -7.23 26.44
C ASP A 170 -11.14 -8.60 27.08
N ASP A 171 -11.40 -8.61 28.39
CA ASP A 171 -11.53 -9.86 29.16
C ASP A 171 -12.69 -10.74 28.69
N ASN A 172 -13.68 -10.15 28.00
CA ASN A 172 -14.92 -10.80 27.59
C ASN A 172 -15.00 -11.05 26.08
N LEU A 173 -14.57 -10.08 25.25
CA LEU A 173 -14.81 -10.03 23.81
C LEU A 173 -13.55 -10.23 22.95
N HIS A 174 -13.66 -11.03 21.89
CA HIS A 174 -12.56 -11.28 20.95
C HIS A 174 -12.72 -10.44 19.68
N TYR A 175 -12.17 -9.23 19.65
CA TYR A 175 -12.26 -8.35 18.47
C TYR A 175 -11.45 -8.82 17.25
N PHE A 176 -10.65 -9.89 17.36
CA PHE A 176 -9.93 -10.46 16.22
C PHE A 176 -10.91 -11.12 15.23
N PRO A 177 -10.84 -10.81 13.92
CA PRO A 177 -11.78 -11.33 12.92
C PRO A 177 -11.74 -12.87 12.84
N ALA A 178 -12.92 -13.46 12.68
CA ALA A 178 -13.09 -14.89 12.44
C ALA A 178 -12.90 -15.26 10.96
N LYS A 179 -13.06 -14.29 10.04
CA LYS A 179 -12.73 -14.44 8.63
C LYS A 179 -12.40 -13.08 8.01
N PHE A 180 -11.34 -13.01 7.21
CA PHE A 180 -10.99 -11.81 6.48
C PHE A 180 -10.20 -12.11 5.19
N THR A 181 -10.23 -11.17 4.25
CA THR A 181 -9.47 -11.23 2.99
C THR A 181 -8.65 -9.96 2.81
N VAL A 182 -7.37 -10.09 2.45
CA VAL A 182 -6.49 -8.98 2.04
C VAL A 182 -6.46 -8.91 0.52
N VAL A 183 -6.77 -7.73 -0.02
CA VAL A 183 -6.80 -7.46 -1.46
C VAL A 183 -5.86 -6.32 -1.83
N GLY A 184 -5.38 -6.35 -3.08
CA GLY A 184 -4.54 -5.32 -3.67
C GLY A 184 -5.19 -4.68 -4.90
N SER A 185 -4.89 -3.39 -5.14
CA SER A 185 -5.29 -2.66 -6.34
C SER A 185 -4.23 -1.61 -6.73
N ASN A 186 -4.27 -1.14 -7.98
CA ASN A 186 -3.49 0.01 -8.45
C ASN A 186 -4.37 1.21 -8.85
N ASP A 187 -5.70 1.07 -8.80
CA ASP A 187 -6.67 2.12 -9.14
C ASP A 187 -7.76 2.35 -8.06
N GLY A 188 -7.81 1.50 -7.02
CA GLY A 188 -8.76 1.61 -5.91
C GLY A 188 -10.16 1.02 -6.19
N SER A 189 -10.41 0.54 -7.41
CA SER A 189 -11.71 0.03 -7.88
C SER A 189 -11.67 -1.42 -8.34
N ASN A 190 -10.59 -1.85 -9.00
CA ASN A 190 -10.36 -3.21 -9.46
C ASN A 190 -9.45 -3.93 -8.47
N TRP A 191 -9.99 -4.91 -7.75
CA TRP A 191 -9.30 -5.57 -6.64
C TRP A 191 -8.93 -7.01 -6.95
N THR A 192 -7.74 -7.44 -6.56
CA THR A 192 -7.27 -8.83 -6.66
C THR A 192 -6.97 -9.36 -5.25
N ILE A 193 -7.32 -10.62 -4.97
CA ILE A 193 -6.98 -11.27 -3.69
C ILE A 193 -5.45 -11.42 -3.61
N VAL A 194 -4.88 -10.98 -2.48
CA VAL A 194 -3.47 -11.12 -2.12
C VAL A 194 -3.29 -12.22 -1.08
N ASP A 195 -4.20 -12.29 -0.09
CA ASP A 195 -4.25 -13.35 0.92
C ASP A 195 -5.66 -13.47 1.52
N SER A 196 -5.97 -14.58 2.20
CA SER A 196 -7.26 -14.80 2.87
C SER A 196 -7.15 -15.77 4.04
N SER A 197 -7.84 -15.48 5.15
CA SER A 197 -7.73 -16.20 6.41
C SER A 197 -9.11 -16.44 7.05
N ASP A 198 -9.25 -17.54 7.79
CA ASP A 198 -10.49 -17.97 8.43
C ASP A 198 -10.26 -18.63 9.82
N ASN A 199 -11.35 -19.08 10.43
CA ASN A 199 -11.38 -19.75 11.74
C ASN A 199 -10.74 -21.16 11.76
N THR A 200 -10.24 -21.65 10.64
CA THR A 200 -9.38 -22.84 10.56
C THR A 200 -7.89 -22.46 10.53
N THR A 201 -7.60 -21.22 10.13
CA THR A 201 -6.24 -20.66 9.99
C THR A 201 -5.73 -20.05 11.30
N VAL A 202 -6.62 -19.48 12.12
CA VAL A 202 -6.32 -18.92 13.45
C VAL A 202 -7.25 -19.57 14.48
N SER A 203 -6.71 -20.23 15.50
CA SER A 203 -7.55 -20.74 16.60
C SER A 203 -7.80 -19.63 17.63
N ILE A 204 -8.96 -19.67 18.28
CA ILE A 204 -9.34 -18.67 19.28
C ILE A 204 -8.46 -18.70 20.54
N SER A 205 -7.74 -19.81 20.77
CA SER A 205 -6.64 -19.96 21.74
C SER A 205 -5.45 -19.06 21.44
N ASP A 206 -5.25 -18.72 20.16
CA ASP A 206 -4.07 -18.05 19.63
C ASP A 206 -4.30 -16.52 19.58
N VAL A 207 -5.51 -16.07 19.95
CA VAL A 207 -5.95 -14.68 20.08
C VAL A 207 -5.94 -14.28 21.56
N PRO A 208 -4.92 -13.54 22.05
CA PRO A 208 -4.81 -13.26 23.48
C PRO A 208 -5.89 -12.30 23.98
N ARG A 209 -6.43 -12.61 25.16
CA ARG A 209 -7.50 -11.82 25.82
C ARG A 209 -7.00 -10.77 26.81
N ILE A 210 -6.07 -11.17 27.68
CA ILE A 210 -5.82 -10.48 28.97
C ILE A 210 -4.38 -9.95 29.10
N THR A 211 -3.39 -10.58 28.45
CA THR A 211 -1.97 -10.27 28.65
C THR A 211 -1.51 -9.09 27.78
N PRO A 212 -0.89 -8.03 28.36
CA PRO A 212 -0.52 -6.80 27.64
C PRO A 212 0.69 -6.93 26.69
N THR A 213 1.09 -8.15 26.36
CA THR A 213 1.97 -8.43 25.23
C THR A 213 1.20 -8.14 23.93
N ASN A 214 1.44 -6.98 23.31
CA ASN A 214 0.81 -6.57 22.04
C ASN A 214 1.09 -7.61 20.93
N THR A 215 0.17 -8.56 20.78
CA THR A 215 0.36 -9.84 20.10
C THR A 215 -0.25 -9.77 18.71
N SER A 216 0.44 -9.04 17.84
CA SER A 216 0.03 -8.88 16.44
C SER A 216 0.23 -10.21 15.68
N ILE A 217 -0.88 -10.89 15.36
CA ILE A 217 -0.86 -12.16 14.63
C ILE A 217 -0.36 -11.87 13.22
N THR A 218 0.70 -12.57 12.81
CA THR A 218 1.46 -12.29 11.58
C THR A 218 1.22 -13.36 10.52
N PHE A 219 0.89 -12.92 9.31
CA PHE A 219 0.54 -13.77 8.17
C PHE A 219 1.60 -13.61 7.07
N SER A 220 2.19 -14.74 6.66
CA SER A 220 3.28 -14.78 5.67
C SER A 220 2.77 -15.23 4.31
N ILE A 221 2.73 -14.32 3.35
CA ILE A 221 2.13 -14.52 2.03
C ILE A 221 3.12 -15.30 1.15
N LYS A 222 2.73 -16.50 0.74
CA LYS A 222 3.56 -17.36 -0.10
C LYS A 222 3.32 -17.06 -1.58
N ASN A 223 4.40 -17.03 -2.36
CA ASN A 223 4.38 -16.91 -3.83
C ASN A 223 3.73 -15.63 -4.41
N ASN A 224 3.51 -14.57 -3.62
CA ASN A 224 3.07 -13.29 -4.19
C ASN A 224 4.21 -12.61 -4.97
N SER A 225 3.91 -12.21 -6.21
CA SER A 225 4.77 -11.40 -7.08
C SER A 225 4.09 -10.13 -7.61
N ASN A 226 2.81 -9.92 -7.27
CA ASN A 226 2.05 -8.77 -7.74
C ASN A 226 2.32 -7.54 -6.86
N LYS A 227 2.48 -6.38 -7.51
CA LYS A 227 2.74 -5.09 -6.86
C LYS A 227 1.51 -4.19 -6.88
N TYR A 228 1.16 -3.61 -5.73
CA TYR A 228 -0.04 -2.79 -5.55
C TYR A 228 0.24 -1.51 -4.77
N SER A 229 -0.33 -0.39 -5.20
CA SER A 229 -0.34 0.88 -4.44
C SER A 229 -1.42 0.90 -3.36
N TYR A 230 -2.54 0.22 -3.57
CA TYR A 230 -3.64 0.13 -2.60
C TYR A 230 -3.68 -1.27 -2.00
N TYR A 231 -3.85 -1.33 -0.67
CA TYR A 231 -4.19 -2.54 0.07
C TYR A 231 -5.45 -2.31 0.88
N ARG A 232 -6.37 -3.28 0.85
CA ARG A 232 -7.58 -3.28 1.68
C ARG A 232 -7.71 -4.61 2.41
N LEU A 233 -7.96 -4.52 3.72
CA LEU A 233 -8.32 -5.62 4.60
C LEU A 233 -9.85 -5.64 4.72
N ILE A 234 -10.50 -6.72 4.31
CA ILE A 234 -11.96 -6.90 4.31
C ILE A 234 -12.35 -7.88 5.40
N LEU A 235 -13.21 -7.45 6.32
CA LEU A 235 -13.62 -8.15 7.54
C LEU A 235 -14.94 -8.88 7.25
N GLU A 236 -14.83 -10.09 6.72
CA GLU A 236 -15.98 -10.89 6.28
C GLU A 236 -16.79 -11.47 7.45
N ALA A 237 -16.12 -11.76 8.58
CA ALA A 237 -16.80 -12.28 9.77
C ALA A 237 -16.03 -12.02 11.07
N MET A 238 -16.78 -11.86 12.17
CA MET A 238 -16.29 -11.67 13.54
C MET A 238 -16.65 -12.88 14.41
N GLN A 239 -15.97 -13.01 15.56
CA GLN A 239 -16.37 -13.94 16.61
C GLN A 239 -17.77 -13.56 17.14
N ASN A 240 -18.48 -14.52 17.75
CA ASN A 240 -19.74 -14.24 18.46
C ASN A 240 -19.62 -13.02 19.38
N ASN A 241 -20.71 -12.27 19.48
CA ASN A 241 -20.94 -11.18 20.43
C ASN A 241 -20.11 -9.91 20.18
N VAL A 242 -19.39 -9.85 19.07
CA VAL A 242 -18.68 -8.67 18.60
C VAL A 242 -19.49 -7.98 17.50
N SER A 243 -20.16 -6.88 17.85
CA SER A 243 -21.04 -6.11 16.95
C SER A 243 -20.31 -5.24 15.91
N CYS A 244 -19.01 -5.00 16.10
CA CYS A 244 -18.18 -4.07 15.33
C CYS A 244 -16.74 -4.56 15.22
N VAL A 245 -16.06 -4.17 14.14
CA VAL A 245 -14.61 -4.37 14.01
C VAL A 245 -13.89 -3.43 14.97
N ARG A 246 -12.80 -3.90 15.60
CA ARG A 246 -11.79 -3.03 16.20
C ARG A 246 -10.38 -3.49 15.83
N ILE A 247 -9.61 -2.66 15.11
CA ILE A 247 -8.21 -2.94 14.75
C ILE A 247 -7.31 -1.92 15.45
N THR A 248 -6.39 -2.40 16.29
CA THR A 248 -5.34 -1.58 16.93
C THR A 248 -4.19 -1.34 15.97
N GLN A 249 -3.77 -2.36 15.22
CA GLN A 249 -2.67 -2.23 14.27
C GLN A 249 -2.85 -3.17 13.08
N TRP A 250 -2.66 -2.65 11.87
CA TRP A 250 -2.45 -3.43 10.65
C TRP A 250 -1.08 -3.09 10.05
N SER A 251 -0.10 -3.97 10.25
CA SER A 251 1.25 -3.78 9.74
C SER A 251 1.38 -4.29 8.31
N LEU A 252 2.07 -3.56 7.44
CA LEU A 252 2.39 -3.99 6.07
C LEU A 252 3.91 -4.13 5.90
N ILE A 253 4.35 -5.32 5.46
CA ILE A 253 5.76 -5.68 5.29
C ILE A 253 5.96 -6.29 3.89
N GLY A 254 6.91 -5.75 3.12
CA GLY A 254 7.06 -6.14 1.71
C GLY A 254 8.36 -5.67 1.09
N THR A 255 8.42 -5.67 -0.25
CA THR A 255 9.56 -5.16 -1.01
C THR A 255 9.10 -4.17 -2.09
N ILE A 256 9.95 -3.21 -2.46
CA ILE A 256 9.77 -2.47 -3.71
C ILE A 256 10.55 -3.22 -4.82
N PRO A 257 9.92 -3.58 -5.95
CA PRO A 257 10.64 -4.20 -7.06
C PRO A 257 11.58 -3.21 -7.74
N VAL A 258 12.79 -3.66 -8.09
CA VAL A 258 13.95 -2.82 -8.51
C VAL A 258 13.71 -2.01 -9.79
N GLU A 259 12.67 -2.32 -10.56
CA GLU A 259 12.30 -1.65 -11.81
C GLU A 259 12.14 -0.13 -11.68
N SER A 260 11.85 0.39 -10.48
CA SER A 260 11.71 1.83 -10.23
C SER A 260 13.02 2.64 -10.30
N PHE A 261 14.20 1.99 -10.31
CA PHE A 261 15.48 2.71 -10.28
C PHE A 261 15.85 3.45 -11.58
N VAL A 262 15.20 3.16 -12.70
CA VAL A 262 15.54 3.75 -14.02
C VAL A 262 14.67 4.98 -14.35
N GLY A 263 13.49 5.12 -13.74
CA GLY A 263 12.54 6.20 -14.08
C GLY A 263 12.84 7.55 -13.39
N SER A 264 13.49 7.55 -12.23
CA SER A 264 13.51 8.71 -11.33
C SER A 264 14.63 9.72 -11.57
N ILE A 265 15.51 9.51 -12.57
CA ILE A 265 16.63 10.43 -12.86
C ILE A 265 16.19 11.74 -13.53
N ASN A 266 14.95 11.78 -14.05
CA ASN A 266 14.46 12.90 -14.87
C ASN A 266 13.73 14.00 -14.09
N ASN A 267 13.43 13.81 -12.80
CA ASN A 267 12.80 14.84 -11.96
C ASN A 267 13.88 15.60 -11.17
N GLN A 268 14.20 16.81 -11.63
CA GLN A 268 15.15 17.70 -10.95
C GLN A 268 14.59 18.24 -9.63
N TYR A 269 14.90 17.56 -8.52
CA TYR A 269 14.88 18.15 -7.18
C TYR A 269 16.22 17.94 -6.48
N SER A 270 17.14 18.87 -6.73
CA SER A 270 18.24 19.33 -5.87
C SER A 270 18.80 18.36 -4.80
N TYR A 271 19.40 17.24 -5.22
CA TYR A 271 20.30 16.47 -4.35
C TYR A 271 21.64 17.20 -4.16
N GLN A 272 21.67 18.14 -3.22
CA GLN A 272 22.87 18.80 -2.71
C GLN A 272 22.95 18.62 -1.18
N ASN A 273 24.15 18.32 -0.68
CA ASN A 273 24.53 18.35 0.74
C ASN A 273 23.93 17.30 1.70
N ILE A 274 24.27 16.03 1.47
CA ILE A 274 24.62 15.09 2.57
C ILE A 274 25.98 14.46 2.20
N TYR A 275 26.82 14.16 3.21
CA TYR A 275 28.21 13.65 3.12
C TYR A 275 29.31 14.65 2.67
N PRO A 276 29.86 15.46 3.59
CA PRO A 276 30.94 16.41 3.29
C PRO A 276 32.35 15.77 3.26
N SER A 277 32.54 14.61 2.63
CA SER A 277 33.88 14.01 2.47
C SER A 277 33.98 12.89 1.41
N LEU A 278 33.95 13.23 0.10
CA LEU A 278 34.53 12.41 -0.99
C LEU A 278 34.60 13.17 -2.34
N ASN A 279 35.08 14.41 -2.32
CA ASN A 279 35.20 15.26 -3.53
C ASN A 279 36.38 14.87 -4.43
N THR A 280 36.22 13.82 -5.22
CA THR A 280 37.10 13.51 -6.36
C THR A 280 36.33 12.84 -7.50
N PHE A 281 36.41 13.43 -8.71
CA PHE A 281 35.86 12.92 -9.98
C PHE A 281 34.33 12.93 -10.17
N SER A 282 33.72 14.12 -10.17
CA SER A 282 32.36 14.33 -10.75
C SER A 282 32.19 15.64 -11.55
N ASN A 283 33.28 16.35 -11.89
CA ASN A 283 33.26 17.51 -12.81
C ASN A 283 33.89 17.17 -14.17
N PHE A 284 33.20 16.32 -14.95
CA PHE A 284 33.31 16.37 -16.41
C PHE A 284 32.04 17.03 -16.94
N ALA A 285 32.16 18.26 -17.44
CA ALA A 285 31.02 19.01 -17.94
C ALA A 285 30.42 18.31 -19.17
N ILE A 286 29.16 17.91 -19.08
CA ILE A 286 28.35 17.58 -20.25
C ILE A 286 28.12 18.91 -20.97
N SER A 287 28.90 19.15 -22.03
CA SER A 287 28.92 20.44 -22.72
C SER A 287 27.64 20.70 -23.51
N GLU A 288 27.49 21.95 -23.94
CA GLU A 288 26.32 22.53 -24.64
C GLU A 288 25.84 21.74 -25.87
N SER A 289 26.67 20.83 -26.38
CA SER A 289 26.36 19.84 -27.43
C SER A 289 25.02 19.11 -27.25
N MET A 290 24.67 18.67 -26.03
CA MET A 290 23.39 17.97 -25.79
C MET A 290 22.17 18.88 -25.97
N ILE A 291 22.27 20.15 -25.60
CA ILE A 291 21.20 21.15 -25.76
C ILE A 291 21.03 21.53 -27.24
N SER A 292 22.11 21.51 -28.03
CA SER A 292 22.00 21.65 -29.50
C SER A 292 21.39 20.42 -30.18
N LEU A 293 21.58 19.22 -29.63
CA LEU A 293 21.00 17.98 -30.17
C LEU A 293 19.48 17.92 -29.97
N GLU A 294 18.95 18.32 -28.81
CA GLU A 294 17.49 18.42 -28.62
C GLU A 294 16.87 19.46 -29.54
N LYS A 295 17.46 20.66 -29.64
CA LYS A 295 16.99 21.71 -30.57
C LYS A 295 17.05 21.29 -32.05
N SER A 296 17.89 20.32 -32.41
CA SER A 296 17.91 19.77 -33.77
C SER A 296 16.79 18.75 -34.04
N LYS A 297 16.29 18.04 -33.01
CA LYS A 297 15.18 17.07 -33.19
C LYS A 297 13.89 17.76 -33.62
N ASP A 298 13.57 18.89 -33.00
CA ASP A 298 12.35 19.66 -33.32
C ASP A 298 12.36 20.22 -34.75
N SER A 299 13.53 20.38 -35.38
CA SER A 299 13.63 20.79 -36.79
C SER A 299 13.54 19.64 -37.80
N ILE A 300 13.67 18.38 -37.36
CA ILE A 300 13.74 17.21 -38.26
C ILE A 300 12.34 16.69 -38.67
N ASN A 301 11.30 16.94 -37.88
CA ASN A 301 9.94 16.41 -38.09
C ASN A 301 9.18 16.95 -39.34
N ASN A 302 9.83 17.68 -40.25
CA ASN A 302 9.15 18.42 -41.33
C ASN A 302 9.82 18.40 -42.72
N HIS A 303 10.80 17.53 -42.98
CA HIS A 303 11.33 17.30 -44.34
C HIS A 303 11.67 15.83 -44.61
N TYR A 304 11.37 15.36 -45.82
CA TYR A 304 11.65 14.01 -46.30
C TYR A 304 13.01 14.01 -47.02
N TYR A 305 13.99 13.25 -46.53
CA TYR A 305 15.36 13.22 -47.06
C TYR A 305 15.68 11.93 -47.85
N ASP A 306 16.57 12.04 -48.84
CA ASP A 306 17.07 10.93 -49.67
C ASP A 306 18.17 10.11 -48.93
N ASP A 307 18.32 8.83 -49.26
CA ASP A 307 19.19 7.85 -48.57
C ASP A 307 20.67 8.28 -48.49
N LYS A 308 21.10 9.18 -49.38
CA LYS A 308 22.47 9.71 -49.44
C LYS A 308 22.82 10.62 -48.26
N ASP A 309 21.84 11.23 -47.59
CA ASP A 309 22.09 12.09 -46.42
C ASP A 309 22.06 11.30 -45.12
N TYR A 310 21.26 10.24 -45.02
CA TYR A 310 21.24 9.31 -43.88
C TYR A 310 22.64 8.73 -43.59
N ASN A 311 23.35 8.34 -44.65
CA ASN A 311 24.71 7.82 -44.55
C ASN A 311 25.74 8.86 -44.05
N LYS A 312 25.56 10.16 -44.34
CA LYS A 312 26.42 11.24 -43.83
C LYS A 312 26.19 11.47 -42.33
N ILE A 313 24.93 11.42 -41.89
CA ILE A 313 24.54 11.55 -40.48
C ILE A 313 25.14 10.39 -39.66
N TYR A 314 25.00 9.16 -40.14
CA TYR A 314 25.62 7.99 -39.50
C TYR A 314 27.15 8.07 -39.46
N ALA A 315 27.80 8.52 -40.54
CA ALA A 315 29.24 8.75 -40.54
C ALA A 315 29.67 9.78 -39.48
N GLY A 316 28.95 10.90 -39.34
CA GLY A 316 29.23 11.92 -38.33
C GLY A 316 29.11 11.39 -36.88
N ILE A 317 28.09 10.55 -36.62
CA ILE A 317 27.91 9.89 -35.31
C ILE A 317 29.04 8.88 -35.04
N LEU A 318 29.41 8.08 -36.05
CA LEU A 318 30.53 7.12 -35.93
C LEU A 318 31.88 7.82 -35.67
N PHE A 319 32.16 8.94 -36.36
CA PHE A 319 33.38 9.71 -36.14
C PHE A 319 33.46 10.35 -34.74
N SER A 320 32.34 10.85 -34.19
CA SER A 320 32.35 11.42 -32.83
C SER A 320 32.55 10.36 -31.74
N ILE A 321 31.94 9.18 -31.89
CA ILE A 321 32.17 8.02 -31.00
C ILE A 321 33.64 7.56 -31.09
N LEU A 322 34.20 7.46 -32.29
CA LEU A 322 35.59 7.04 -32.49
C LEU A 322 36.59 8.05 -31.91
N GLY A 323 36.32 9.35 -32.05
CA GLY A 323 37.09 10.42 -31.42
C GLY A 323 37.08 10.33 -29.89
N GLY A 324 35.91 10.10 -29.28
CA GLY A 324 35.78 9.87 -27.84
C GLY A 324 36.57 8.66 -27.35
N ALA A 325 36.54 7.55 -28.10
CA ALA A 325 37.31 6.35 -27.79
C ALA A 325 38.84 6.59 -27.85
N LEU A 326 39.31 7.32 -28.86
CA LEU A 326 40.73 7.68 -28.99
C LEU A 326 41.22 8.59 -27.85
N VAL A 327 40.40 9.58 -27.44
CA VAL A 327 40.71 10.44 -26.28
C VAL A 327 40.76 9.62 -24.99
N TYR A 328 39.81 8.69 -24.78
CA TYR A 328 39.83 7.79 -23.62
C TYR A 328 41.08 6.91 -23.57
N ILE A 329 41.51 6.36 -24.70
CA ILE A 329 42.74 5.55 -24.82
C ILE A 329 43.98 6.41 -24.51
N PHE A 330 44.08 7.61 -25.08
CA PHE A 330 45.22 8.52 -24.88
C PHE A 330 45.34 9.04 -23.43
N LEU A 331 44.22 9.22 -22.74
CA LEU A 331 44.19 9.55 -21.31
C LEU A 331 44.57 8.33 -20.44
N LYS A 332 44.26 7.11 -20.89
CA LYS A 332 44.63 5.86 -20.19
C LYS A 332 46.11 5.50 -20.35
N SER A 333 46.76 5.90 -21.44
CA SER A 333 48.20 5.68 -21.68
C SER A 333 49.13 6.72 -21.04
N LYS A 334 48.62 7.54 -20.11
CA LYS A 334 49.39 8.54 -19.34
C LYS A 334 49.25 8.35 -17.81
N LYS A 335 49.03 7.10 -17.38
CA LYS A 335 49.05 6.66 -15.98
C LYS A 335 49.96 5.44 -15.85
#